data_AF-A0A921IJF1-F1
#
_entry.id   AF-A0A921IJF1-F1
#
_cell.length_a   1.000
_cell.length_b   1.000
_cell.length_c   1.000
_cell.angle_alpha   90.00
_cell.angle_beta   90.00
_cell.angle_gamma   90.00
#
_symmetry.space_group_name_H-M   'P 1'
#
loop_
_entity.id
_entity.type
_entity.pdbx_description
1 polymer ?
#
loop_
_entity_poly.entity_id
_entity_poly.type
_entity_poly.pdbx_seq_one_letter_code
_entity_poly.pdbx_strand_id
1 'polypeptide(L)'
;MLLVLSAVLVFITALTRAGGLAPIAAAAAAAGKDGYMDITSGTSRYAMYIITFGCAWMIQANVWQRISAARTDRDARKMTVLSFFAYIPLYLIVVLTGMAGLVLFPTLPQGGVVTAVVVNYLPPVLGAIAFVGISAAVMSTMDSLINTGAMTLALDLNTKEQDENKKLRFSRAATLLVTVCALLIALGVRSILQISWMASDVITTGVFVPLVAGFVWRRGNAPGAMASMVVGLSYCLYNLLISAGLPPPSFWAAQSAQQVILGVSLSAAVYVAVSLCTKPDYEKTDAFIAAANLLGRQKRPPPQQG
;
A
#
# COMPACT_ATOMS: atom_id res chain seq x y z
N MET A 1 13.12 -14.59 8.59
CA MET A 1 13.94 -15.66 8.00
C MET A 1 13.11 -16.78 7.40
N LEU A 2 12.12 -17.33 8.12
CA LEU A 2 11.30 -18.45 7.63
C LEU A 2 10.55 -18.14 6.31
N LEU A 3 10.02 -16.93 6.13
CA LEU A 3 9.44 -16.50 4.85
C LEU A 3 10.44 -16.57 3.70
N VAL A 4 11.66 -16.03 3.88
CA VAL A 4 12.65 -15.98 2.79
C VAL A 4 13.03 -17.39 2.38
N LEU A 5 13.26 -18.28 3.36
CA LEU A 5 13.52 -19.70 3.08
C LEU A 5 12.35 -20.35 2.35
N SER A 6 11.12 -20.09 2.77
CA SER A 6 9.91 -20.63 2.14
C SER A 6 9.75 -20.13 0.70
N ALA A 7 9.94 -18.82 0.47
CA ALA A 7 9.85 -18.21 -0.84
C ALA A 7 10.92 -18.75 -1.79
N VAL A 8 12.17 -18.87 -1.33
CA VAL A 8 13.28 -19.44 -2.10
C VAL A 8 13.02 -20.91 -2.42
N LEU A 9 12.56 -21.70 -1.45
CA LEU A 9 12.24 -23.12 -1.64
C LEU A 9 11.14 -23.32 -2.69
N VAL A 10 10.05 -22.55 -2.60
CA VAL A 10 8.94 -22.62 -3.55
C VAL A 10 9.39 -22.17 -4.93
N PHE A 11 10.19 -21.10 -5.01
CA PHE A 11 10.75 -20.60 -6.27
C PHE A 11 11.66 -21.61 -6.97
N ILE A 12 12.60 -22.21 -6.24
CA ILE A 12 13.49 -23.25 -6.79
C ILE A 12 12.65 -24.42 -7.29
N THR A 13 11.65 -24.85 -6.52
CA THR A 13 10.78 -25.96 -6.93
C THR A 13 9.96 -25.59 -8.17
N ALA A 14 9.38 -24.39 -8.23
CA ALA A 14 8.58 -23.95 -9.36
C ALA A 14 9.42 -23.87 -10.65
N LEU A 15 10.59 -23.24 -10.60
CA LEU A 15 11.46 -23.11 -11.78
C LEU A 15 12.03 -24.45 -12.25
N THR A 16 12.45 -25.32 -11.32
CA THR A 16 12.97 -26.65 -11.70
C THR A 16 11.89 -27.52 -12.33
N ARG A 17 10.67 -27.50 -11.79
CA ARG A 17 9.52 -28.22 -12.35
C ARG A 17 9.03 -27.64 -13.68
N ALA A 18 9.15 -26.34 -13.87
CA ALA A 18 8.85 -25.68 -15.14
C ALA A 18 9.95 -25.89 -16.20
N GLY A 19 11.12 -26.44 -15.84
CA GLY A 19 12.25 -26.61 -16.75
C GLY A 19 13.03 -25.33 -17.04
N GLY A 20 12.94 -24.32 -16.17
CA GLY A 20 13.60 -23.03 -16.30
C GLY A 20 12.80 -22.00 -17.11
N LEU A 21 13.49 -20.96 -17.60
CA LEU A 21 12.83 -19.81 -18.27
C LEU A 21 12.46 -20.09 -19.74
N ALA A 22 13.20 -20.98 -20.43
CA ALA A 22 12.95 -21.25 -21.84
C ALA A 22 11.58 -21.91 -22.10
N PRO A 23 11.16 -22.95 -21.33
CA PRO A 23 9.81 -23.50 -21.48
C PRO A 23 8.70 -22.50 -21.11
N ILE A 24 8.94 -21.62 -20.14
CA ILE A 24 8.01 -20.55 -19.78
C ILE A 24 7.83 -19.57 -20.95
N ALA A 25 8.92 -19.17 -21.60
CA ALA A 25 8.87 -18.31 -22.78
C ALA A 25 8.13 -18.98 -23.94
N ALA A 26 8.38 -20.27 -24.19
CA ALA A 26 7.70 -21.03 -25.22
C ALA A 26 6.19 -21.17 -24.95
N ALA A 27 5.81 -21.47 -23.70
CA ALA A 27 4.41 -21.55 -23.29
C ALA A 27 3.70 -20.19 -23.39
N ALA A 28 4.40 -19.09 -23.08
CA ALA A 28 3.86 -17.74 -23.25
C ALA A 28 3.62 -17.40 -24.72
N ALA A 29 4.58 -17.72 -25.60
CA ALA A 29 4.42 -17.54 -27.04
C ALA A 29 3.27 -18.38 -27.61
N ALA A 30 3.17 -19.65 -27.21
CA ALA A 30 2.07 -20.53 -27.62
C ALA A 30 0.70 -20.04 -27.14
N ALA A 31 0.64 -19.38 -25.98
CA ALA A 31 -0.56 -18.77 -25.44
C ALA A 31 -0.86 -17.36 -26.02
N GLY A 32 -0.10 -16.88 -27.00
CA GLY A 32 -0.26 -15.56 -27.60
C GLY A 32 -0.01 -14.40 -26.63
N LYS A 33 0.82 -14.62 -25.59
CA LYS A 33 1.17 -13.58 -24.60
C LYS A 33 2.40 -12.81 -25.06
N ASP A 34 2.19 -11.88 -25.97
CA ASP A 34 3.26 -11.02 -26.49
C ASP A 34 3.90 -10.21 -25.35
N GLY A 35 5.24 -10.14 -25.35
CA GLY A 35 6.00 -9.39 -24.36
C GLY A 35 6.03 -10.00 -22.94
N TYR A 36 5.53 -11.22 -22.73
CA TYR A 36 5.46 -11.83 -21.39
C TYR A 36 6.79 -11.90 -20.62
N MET A 37 7.90 -12.07 -21.34
CA MET A 37 9.26 -12.10 -20.78
C MET A 37 9.95 -10.74 -20.79
N ASP A 38 9.34 -9.74 -21.44
CA ASP A 38 9.89 -8.39 -21.57
C ASP A 38 9.44 -7.53 -20.38
N ILE A 39 10.43 -7.01 -19.65
CA ILE A 39 10.24 -6.17 -18.46
C ILE A 39 9.57 -4.84 -18.82
N THR A 40 9.73 -4.38 -20.07
CA THR A 40 9.15 -3.11 -20.55
C THR A 40 7.75 -3.26 -21.13
N SER A 41 7.28 -4.49 -21.33
CA SER A 41 5.93 -4.74 -21.83
C SER A 41 4.88 -4.18 -20.85
N GLY A 42 3.91 -3.45 -21.37
CA GLY A 42 2.87 -2.84 -20.54
C GLY A 42 3.34 -1.70 -19.62
N THR A 43 4.50 -1.08 -19.89
CA THR A 43 5.04 0.05 -19.09
C THR A 43 3.97 1.11 -18.81
N SER A 44 3.15 1.50 -19.79
CA SER A 44 2.08 2.50 -19.58
C SER A 44 1.06 2.05 -18.52
N ARG A 45 0.65 0.78 -18.54
CA ARG A 45 -0.29 0.21 -17.56
C ARG A 45 0.35 0.13 -16.17
N TYR A 46 1.58 -0.38 -16.08
CA TYR A 46 2.26 -0.59 -14.80
C TYR A 46 2.81 0.71 -14.20
N ALA A 47 3.14 1.72 -15.01
CA ALA A 47 3.54 3.04 -14.52
C ALA A 47 2.47 3.65 -13.60
N MET A 48 1.19 3.40 -13.88
CA MET A 48 0.09 3.87 -13.04
C MET A 48 0.00 3.09 -11.73
N TYR A 49 0.28 1.79 -11.73
CA TYR A 49 0.46 1.03 -10.50
C TYR A 49 1.63 1.58 -9.68
N ILE A 50 2.76 1.89 -10.32
CA ILE A 50 3.94 2.47 -9.64
C ILE A 50 3.60 3.81 -9.00
N ILE A 51 2.91 4.70 -9.71
CA ILE A 51 2.51 6.01 -9.18
C ILE A 51 1.53 5.82 -8.02
N THR A 52 0.47 5.04 -8.22
CA THR A 52 -0.59 4.88 -7.21
C THR A 52 -0.07 4.17 -5.96
N PHE A 53 0.62 3.04 -6.12
CA PHE A 53 1.21 2.33 -4.99
C PHE A 53 2.35 3.12 -4.36
N GLY A 54 3.21 3.76 -5.16
CA GLY A 54 4.32 4.58 -4.66
C GLY A 54 3.80 5.72 -3.78
N CYS A 55 2.85 6.50 -4.28
CA CYS A 55 2.18 7.56 -3.52
C CYS A 55 1.50 7.02 -2.26
N ALA A 56 0.79 5.90 -2.35
CA ALA A 56 0.13 5.30 -1.20
C ALA A 56 1.12 4.84 -0.11
N TRP A 57 2.21 4.18 -0.52
CA TRP A 57 3.28 3.71 0.39
C TRP A 57 4.02 4.88 1.05
N MET A 58 4.21 5.99 0.34
CA MET A 58 4.86 7.19 0.89
C MET A 58 4.14 7.77 2.10
N ILE A 59 2.82 7.58 2.19
CA ILE A 59 2.00 8.19 3.24
C ILE A 59 1.39 7.15 4.18
N GLN A 60 1.79 5.88 4.04
CA GLN A 60 1.21 4.78 4.79
C GLN A 60 1.64 4.83 6.27
N ALA A 61 0.66 4.94 7.16
CA ALA A 61 0.91 5.16 8.59
C ALA A 61 1.77 4.06 9.24
N ASN A 62 1.63 2.79 8.84
CA ASN A 62 2.42 1.68 9.37
C ASN A 62 3.92 1.78 9.02
N VAL A 63 4.26 2.36 7.87
CA VAL A 63 5.65 2.60 7.46
C VAL A 63 6.23 3.72 8.31
N TRP A 64 5.49 4.82 8.44
CA TRP A 64 5.88 5.95 9.28
C TRP A 64 6.03 5.57 10.76
N GLN A 65 5.14 4.73 11.29
CA GLN A 65 5.27 4.21 12.65
C GLN A 65 6.60 3.48 12.88
N ARG A 66 7.06 2.69 11.89
CA ARG A 66 8.36 1.99 11.98
C ARG A 66 9.54 2.95 11.88
N ILE A 67 9.43 3.97 11.03
CA ILE A 67 10.44 5.03 10.90
C ILE A 67 10.56 5.83 12.19
N SER A 68 9.43 6.24 12.78
CA SER A 68 9.38 7.02 14.03
C SER A 68 9.83 6.22 15.26
N ALA A 69 9.74 4.89 15.21
CA ALA A 69 10.27 4.02 16.25
C ALA A 69 11.79 3.77 16.14
N ALA A 70 12.45 4.27 15.08
CA ALA A 70 13.90 4.16 14.95
C ALA A 70 14.61 5.03 16.01
N ARG A 71 15.74 4.53 16.52
CA ARG A 71 16.49 5.22 17.58
C ARG A 71 17.15 6.51 17.10
N THR A 72 17.55 6.56 15.84
CA THR A 72 18.24 7.70 15.23
C THR A 72 17.81 7.89 13.78
N ASP A 73 17.93 9.10 13.26
CA ASP A 73 17.69 9.41 11.84
C ASP A 73 18.57 8.56 10.90
N ARG A 74 19.80 8.27 11.34
CA ARG A 74 20.73 7.43 10.59
C ARG A 74 20.21 6.00 10.48
N ASP A 75 19.61 5.46 11.54
CA ASP A 75 19.03 4.12 11.53
C ASP A 75 17.75 4.07 10.68
N ALA A 76 16.89 5.10 10.78
CA ALA A 76 15.72 5.27 9.91
C ALA A 76 16.08 5.31 8.42
N ARG A 77 17.14 6.04 8.06
CA ARG A 77 17.64 6.08 6.67
C ARG A 77 18.21 4.74 6.24
N LYS A 78 19.05 4.12 7.08
CA LYS A 78 19.66 2.81 6.79
C LYS A 78 18.60 1.73 6.58
N MET A 79 17.59 1.63 7.45
CA MET A 79 16.52 0.63 7.30
C MET A 79 15.74 0.82 6.00
N THR A 80 15.49 2.06 5.59
CA THR A 80 14.74 2.38 4.36
C THR A 80 15.54 1.97 3.12
N VAL A 81 16.82 2.33 3.06
CA VAL A 81 17.71 1.95 1.96
C VAL A 81 17.93 0.44 1.90
N LEU A 82 18.15 -0.21 3.05
CA LEU A 82 18.30 -1.67 3.11
C LEU A 82 17.02 -2.38 2.63
N SER A 83 15.85 -1.88 3.02
CA SER A 83 14.56 -2.43 2.59
C SER A 83 14.40 -2.34 1.08
N PHE A 84 14.76 -1.22 0.46
CA PHE A 84 14.72 -1.06 -1.00
C PHE A 84 15.50 -2.16 -1.72
N PHE A 85 16.76 -2.38 -1.34
CA PHE A 85 17.58 -3.42 -1.97
C PHE A 85 17.11 -4.84 -1.62
N ALA A 86 16.59 -5.07 -0.43
CA ALA A 86 16.07 -6.38 -0.02
C ALA A 86 14.79 -6.78 -0.76
N TYR A 87 13.95 -5.81 -1.14
CA TYR A 87 12.71 -6.08 -1.85
C TYR A 87 12.91 -6.49 -3.32
N ILE A 88 13.96 -6.01 -3.99
CA ILE A 88 14.25 -6.34 -5.40
C ILE A 88 14.32 -7.86 -5.65
N PRO A 89 15.21 -8.63 -4.99
CA PRO A 89 15.28 -10.08 -5.20
C PRO A 89 14.02 -10.80 -4.70
N LEU A 90 13.39 -10.32 -3.63
CA LEU A 90 12.18 -10.92 -3.09
C LEU A 90 11.02 -10.86 -4.10
N TYR A 91 10.80 -9.71 -4.72
CA TYR A 91 9.75 -9.57 -5.74
C TYR A 91 10.07 -10.38 -7.00
N LEU A 92 11.34 -10.44 -7.41
CA LEU A 92 11.75 -11.25 -8.56
C LEU A 92 11.42 -12.74 -8.34
N ILE A 93 11.73 -13.27 -7.15
CA ILE A 93 11.39 -14.64 -6.74
C ILE A 93 9.88 -14.90 -6.86
N VAL A 94 9.05 -13.97 -6.38
CA VAL A 94 7.58 -14.10 -6.43
C VAL A 94 7.05 -14.05 -7.87
N VAL A 95 7.51 -13.09 -8.68
CA VAL A 95 7.09 -12.92 -10.07
C VAL A 95 7.46 -14.16 -10.90
N LEU A 96 8.71 -14.61 -10.83
CA LEU A 96 9.17 -15.78 -11.58
C LEU A 96 8.45 -17.07 -11.13
N THR A 97 8.15 -17.21 -9.85
CA THR A 97 7.30 -18.31 -9.35
C THR A 97 5.90 -18.26 -9.96
N GLY A 98 5.30 -17.07 -10.06
CA GLY A 98 4.01 -16.87 -10.72
C GLY A 98 4.07 -17.21 -12.22
N MET A 99 5.16 -16.83 -12.90
CA MET A 99 5.37 -17.13 -14.32
C MET A 99 5.53 -18.63 -14.59
N ALA A 100 6.22 -19.36 -13.71
CA ALA A 100 6.31 -20.82 -13.78
C ALA A 100 4.92 -21.49 -13.75
N GLY A 101 3.95 -20.87 -13.08
CA GLY A 101 2.56 -21.33 -13.07
C GLY A 101 1.93 -21.50 -14.44
N LEU A 102 2.40 -20.78 -15.47
CA LEU A 102 1.90 -20.90 -16.85
C LEU A 102 2.22 -22.27 -17.48
N VAL A 103 3.32 -22.89 -17.06
CA VAL A 103 3.75 -24.22 -17.52
C VAL A 103 3.20 -25.30 -16.58
N LEU A 104 3.20 -25.02 -15.27
CA LEU A 104 2.86 -26.01 -14.24
C LEU A 104 1.35 -26.30 -14.16
N PHE A 105 0.50 -25.33 -14.47
CA PHE A 105 -0.94 -25.47 -14.30
C PHE A 105 -1.69 -25.11 -15.58
N PRO A 106 -2.65 -25.94 -16.03
CA PRO A 106 -3.43 -25.67 -17.23
C PRO A 106 -4.38 -24.47 -17.05
N THR A 107 -4.80 -24.21 -15.81
CA THR A 107 -5.62 -23.05 -15.44
C THR A 107 -5.07 -22.43 -14.16
N LEU A 108 -5.32 -21.14 -13.95
CA LEU A 108 -4.83 -20.43 -12.77
C LEU A 108 -5.50 -21.00 -11.50
N PRO A 109 -4.73 -21.56 -10.54
CA PRO A 109 -5.30 -22.12 -9.32
C PRO A 109 -6.00 -21.04 -8.49
N GLN A 110 -7.18 -21.34 -7.94
CA GLN A 110 -7.95 -20.39 -7.13
C GLN A 110 -7.18 -19.88 -5.90
N GLY A 111 -6.37 -20.74 -5.27
CA GLY A 111 -5.52 -20.38 -4.13
C GLY A 111 -4.24 -19.63 -4.51
N GLY A 112 -4.00 -19.39 -5.81
CA GLY A 112 -2.76 -18.83 -6.34
C GLY A 112 -1.68 -19.87 -6.65
N VAL A 113 -0.71 -19.46 -7.46
CA VAL A 113 0.37 -20.36 -7.95
C VAL A 113 1.25 -20.85 -6.81
N VAL A 114 1.62 -19.97 -5.87
CA VAL A 114 2.52 -20.32 -4.75
C VAL A 114 1.95 -21.44 -3.89
N THR A 115 0.67 -21.35 -3.51
CA THR A 115 0.01 -22.37 -2.69
C THR A 115 -0.14 -23.69 -3.45
N ALA A 116 -0.49 -23.61 -4.74
CA ALA A 116 -0.58 -24.79 -5.60
C ALA A 116 0.78 -25.48 -5.78
N VAL A 117 1.89 -24.73 -5.83
CA VAL A 117 3.24 -25.32 -5.87
C VAL A 117 3.56 -26.05 -4.57
N VAL A 118 3.26 -25.43 -3.42
CA VAL A 118 3.44 -26.04 -2.08
C VAL A 118 2.68 -27.36 -1.95
N VAL A 119 1.43 -27.42 -2.41
CA VAL A 119 0.59 -28.61 -2.25
C VAL A 119 0.96 -29.72 -3.24
N ASN A 120 1.26 -29.39 -4.49
CA ASN A 120 1.38 -30.40 -5.55
C ASN A 120 2.82 -30.88 -5.80
N TYR A 121 3.84 -30.08 -5.46
CA TYR A 121 5.22 -30.36 -5.88
C TYR A 121 6.24 -30.48 -4.74
N LEU A 122 5.90 -30.05 -3.52
CA LEU A 122 6.78 -30.16 -2.36
C LEU A 122 6.49 -31.45 -1.57
N PRO A 123 7.53 -32.13 -1.04
CA PRO A 123 7.34 -33.19 -0.05
C PRO A 123 6.59 -32.67 1.18
N PRO A 124 5.78 -33.50 1.87
CA PRO A 124 4.87 -33.04 2.93
C PRO A 124 5.54 -32.19 4.02
N VAL A 125 6.73 -32.58 4.47
CA VAL A 125 7.48 -31.84 5.52
C VAL A 125 7.92 -30.46 5.03
N LEU A 126 8.48 -30.38 3.83
CA LEU A 126 8.91 -29.12 3.23
C LEU A 126 7.72 -28.23 2.88
N GLY A 127 6.63 -28.83 2.41
CA GLY A 127 5.37 -28.14 2.15
C GLY A 127 4.79 -27.52 3.43
N ALA A 128 4.80 -28.25 4.54
CA ALA A 128 4.37 -27.74 5.84
C ALA A 128 5.24 -26.57 6.32
N ILE A 129 6.57 -26.67 6.21
CA ILE A 129 7.49 -25.57 6.56
C ILE A 129 7.21 -24.33 5.69
N ALA A 130 7.05 -24.51 4.38
CA ALA A 130 6.76 -23.43 3.46
C ALA A 130 5.41 -22.75 3.78
N PHE A 131 4.38 -23.57 4.03
CA PHE A 131 3.06 -23.08 4.42
C PHE A 131 3.12 -22.26 5.72
N VAL A 132 3.74 -22.80 6.77
CA VAL A 132 3.93 -22.09 8.04
C VAL A 132 4.70 -20.79 7.86
N GLY A 133 5.76 -20.78 7.05
CA GLY A 133 6.56 -19.58 6.80
C GLY A 133 5.79 -18.49 6.06
N ILE A 134 4.96 -18.86 5.08
CA ILE A 134 4.09 -17.93 4.36
C ILE A 134 2.98 -17.42 5.28
N SER A 135 2.30 -18.30 6.03
CA SER A 135 1.26 -17.93 6.98
C SER A 135 1.77 -16.99 8.07
N ALA A 136 2.95 -17.25 8.63
CA ALA A 136 3.58 -16.39 9.64
C ALA A 136 3.85 -14.98 9.10
N ALA A 137 4.26 -14.85 7.84
CA ALA A 137 4.45 -13.55 7.23
C ALA A 137 3.15 -12.79 6.97
N VAL A 138 2.12 -13.50 6.50
CA VAL A 138 0.77 -12.92 6.34
C VAL A 138 0.28 -12.39 7.68
N MET A 139 0.38 -13.19 8.75
CA MET A 139 0.01 -12.76 10.11
C MET A 139 0.79 -11.51 10.54
N SER A 140 2.11 -11.49 10.36
CA SER A 140 2.93 -10.32 10.75
C SER A 140 2.51 -9.00 10.05
N THR A 141 2.00 -9.11 8.83
CA THR A 141 1.50 -7.97 8.05
C THR A 141 0.10 -7.58 8.51
N MET A 142 -0.79 -8.56 8.69
CA MET A 142 -2.14 -8.36 9.23
C MET A 142 -2.10 -7.70 10.60
N ASP A 143 -1.28 -8.19 11.53
CA ASP A 143 -1.12 -7.64 12.87
C ASP A 143 -0.68 -6.18 12.83
N SER A 144 0.31 -5.87 11.98
CA SER A 144 0.78 -4.49 11.80
C SER A 144 -0.33 -3.57 11.28
N LEU A 145 -1.04 -3.97 10.24
CA LEU A 145 -2.08 -3.15 9.61
C LEU A 145 -3.33 -2.99 10.49
N ILE A 146 -3.77 -4.06 11.15
CA ILE A 146 -4.89 -4.02 12.10
C ILE A 146 -4.51 -3.12 13.29
N ASN A 147 -3.31 -3.26 13.84
CA ASN A 147 -2.84 -2.42 14.93
C ASN A 147 -2.76 -0.95 14.49
N THR A 148 -2.22 -0.65 13.31
CA THR A 148 -2.19 0.72 12.79
C THR A 148 -3.60 1.29 12.66
N GLY A 149 -4.53 0.57 12.05
CA GLY A 149 -5.93 1.02 11.91
C GLY A 149 -6.63 1.23 13.25
N ALA A 150 -6.44 0.30 14.20
CA ALA A 150 -7.00 0.42 15.55
C ALA A 150 -6.40 1.61 16.32
N MET A 151 -5.09 1.84 16.20
CA MET A 151 -4.40 2.96 16.82
C MET A 151 -4.87 4.30 16.24
N THR A 152 -5.04 4.40 14.92
CA THR A 152 -5.60 5.59 14.27
C THR A 152 -7.00 5.90 14.83
N LEU A 153 -7.89 4.91 14.90
CA LEU A 153 -9.21 5.10 15.49
C LEU A 153 -9.14 5.52 16.97
N ALA A 154 -8.26 4.89 17.76
CA ALA A 154 -8.12 5.18 19.18
C ALA A 154 -7.56 6.59 19.45
N LEU A 155 -6.52 6.99 18.72
CA LEU A 155 -5.89 8.30 18.90
C LEU A 155 -6.77 9.42 18.35
N ASP A 156 -7.48 9.20 17.25
CA ASP A 156 -8.23 10.27 16.59
C ASP A 156 -9.64 10.45 17.16
N LEU A 157 -10.32 9.37 17.56
CA LEU A 157 -11.70 9.44 18.08
C LEU A 157 -11.77 9.48 19.61
N ASN A 158 -10.78 8.94 20.32
CA ASN A 158 -10.78 8.86 21.79
C ASN A 158 -9.76 9.82 22.43
N THR A 159 -9.62 11.01 21.87
CA THR A 159 -8.62 12.03 22.29
C THR A 159 -8.80 12.55 23.72
N LYS A 160 -10.03 12.54 24.25
CA LYS A 160 -10.37 13.18 25.54
C LYS A 160 -10.36 12.23 26.72
N GLU A 161 -10.40 10.92 26.48
CA GLU A 161 -10.37 9.95 27.57
C GLU A 161 -8.96 9.91 28.18
N GLN A 162 -8.86 9.96 29.49
CA GLN A 162 -7.58 9.92 30.21
C GLN A 162 -7.39 8.59 30.95
N ASP A 163 -8.48 7.88 31.23
CA ASP A 163 -8.43 6.56 31.88
C ASP A 163 -7.81 5.51 30.94
N GLU A 164 -6.68 4.95 31.36
CA GLU A 164 -5.95 3.92 30.62
C GLU A 164 -6.78 2.67 30.36
N ASN A 165 -7.63 2.27 31.32
CA ASN A 165 -8.47 1.08 31.15
C ASN A 165 -9.52 1.31 30.06
N LYS A 166 -10.12 2.50 30.01
CA LYS A 166 -11.08 2.85 28.96
C LYS A 166 -10.41 3.00 27.59
N LYS A 167 -9.21 3.59 27.54
CA LYS A 167 -8.39 3.61 26.32
C LYS A 167 -8.11 2.21 25.80
N LEU A 168 -7.68 1.30 26.69
CA LEU A 168 -7.38 -0.08 26.31
C LEU A 168 -8.63 -0.82 25.79
N ARG A 169 -9.78 -0.64 26.44
CA ARG A 169 -11.05 -1.23 25.98
C ARG A 169 -11.47 -0.67 24.61
N PHE A 170 -11.30 0.63 24.38
CA PHE A 170 -11.58 1.25 23.09
C PHE A 170 -10.65 0.70 22.00
N SER A 171 -9.34 0.62 22.25
CA SER A 171 -8.38 0.07 21.28
C SER A 171 -8.67 -1.39 20.92
N ARG A 172 -9.10 -2.21 21.91
CA ARG A 172 -9.54 -3.59 21.65
C ARG A 172 -10.81 -3.65 20.80
N ALA A 173 -11.78 -2.78 21.06
CA ALA A 173 -13.01 -2.69 20.26
C ALA A 173 -12.72 -2.21 18.82
N ALA A 174 -11.83 -1.22 18.65
CA ALA A 174 -11.37 -0.74 17.36
C ALA A 174 -10.65 -1.85 16.57
N THR A 175 -9.78 -2.62 17.23
CA THR A 175 -9.11 -3.80 16.66
C THR A 175 -10.12 -4.81 16.12
N LEU A 176 -11.15 -5.13 16.92
CA LEU A 176 -12.20 -6.06 16.52
C LEU A 176 -13.00 -5.52 15.33
N LEU A 177 -13.39 -4.25 15.36
CA LEU A 177 -14.11 -3.60 14.26
C LEU A 177 -13.32 -3.64 12.95
N VAL A 178 -12.04 -3.23 12.97
CA VAL A 178 -11.16 -3.25 11.79
C VAL A 178 -11.03 -4.66 11.23
N THR A 179 -10.86 -5.65 12.11
CA THR A 179 -10.71 -7.06 11.72
C THR A 179 -11.99 -7.62 11.08
N VAL A 180 -13.16 -7.34 11.65
CA VAL A 180 -14.45 -7.78 11.09
C VAL A 180 -14.69 -7.14 9.73
N CYS A 181 -14.46 -5.83 9.58
CA CYS A 181 -14.59 -5.14 8.29
C CYS A 181 -13.64 -5.73 7.24
N ALA A 182 -12.37 -5.97 7.60
CA ALA A 182 -11.39 -6.58 6.71
C ALA A 182 -11.81 -7.99 6.27
N LEU A 183 -12.35 -8.80 7.19
CA LEU A 183 -12.86 -10.14 6.89
C LEU A 183 -14.03 -10.09 5.90
N LEU A 184 -15.00 -9.19 6.10
CA LEU A 184 -16.15 -9.05 5.20
C LEU A 184 -15.71 -8.67 3.78
N ILE A 185 -14.75 -7.75 3.64
CA ILE A 185 -14.19 -7.37 2.33
C ILE A 185 -13.45 -8.56 1.70
N ALA A 186 -12.66 -9.30 2.48
CA ALA A 186 -11.90 -10.46 2.00
C ALA A 186 -12.78 -11.64 1.56
N LEU A 187 -14.01 -11.76 2.09
CA LEU A 187 -14.98 -12.76 1.64
C LEU A 187 -15.58 -12.41 0.26
N GLY A 188 -15.73 -11.12 -0.05
CA GLY A 188 -16.30 -10.64 -1.30
C GLY A 188 -15.30 -10.54 -2.45
N VAL A 189 -14.04 -10.16 -2.19
CA VAL A 189 -13.02 -9.98 -3.23
C VAL A 189 -11.93 -11.05 -3.09
N ARG A 190 -11.75 -11.88 -4.13
CA ARG A 190 -10.76 -12.98 -4.10
C ARG A 190 -9.43 -12.65 -4.77
N SER A 191 -9.37 -11.56 -5.55
CA SER A 191 -8.15 -11.13 -6.23
C SER A 191 -7.31 -10.20 -5.34
N ILE A 192 -6.08 -10.63 -5.01
CA ILE A 192 -5.13 -9.83 -4.24
C ILE A 192 -4.78 -8.51 -4.94
N LEU A 193 -4.64 -8.53 -6.28
CA LEU A 193 -4.32 -7.33 -7.05
C LEU A 193 -5.47 -6.33 -7.01
N GLN A 194 -6.71 -6.81 -7.06
CA GLN A 194 -7.90 -5.96 -6.97
C GLN A 194 -8.03 -5.32 -5.58
N ILE A 195 -7.86 -6.08 -4.51
CA ILE A 195 -7.87 -5.54 -3.14
C ILE A 195 -6.76 -4.51 -2.96
N SER A 196 -5.55 -4.83 -3.43
CA SER A 196 -4.39 -3.94 -3.31
C SER A 196 -4.57 -2.65 -4.11
N TRP A 197 -5.18 -2.73 -5.29
CA TRP A 197 -5.57 -1.56 -6.07
C TRP A 197 -6.58 -0.70 -5.32
N MET A 198 -7.66 -1.30 -4.82
CA MET A 198 -8.69 -0.58 -4.06
C MET A 198 -8.10 0.13 -2.84
N ALA A 199 -7.27 -0.56 -2.06
CA ALA A 199 -6.61 0.03 -0.90
C ALA A 199 -5.69 1.21 -1.28
N SER A 200 -4.95 1.09 -2.38
CA SER A 200 -4.06 2.15 -2.86
C SER A 200 -4.85 3.34 -3.44
N ASP A 201 -5.97 3.09 -4.12
CA ASP A 201 -6.87 4.11 -4.66
C ASP A 201 -7.40 5.00 -3.52
N VAL A 202 -7.91 4.40 -2.42
CA VAL A 202 -8.37 5.14 -1.23
C VAL A 202 -7.31 6.11 -0.72
N ILE A 203 -6.07 5.64 -0.56
CA ILE A 203 -4.98 6.43 0.02
C ILE A 203 -4.56 7.55 -0.96
N THR A 204 -4.41 7.21 -2.23
CA THR A 204 -3.89 8.14 -3.25
C THR A 204 -4.93 9.21 -3.64
N THR A 205 -6.20 8.87 -3.83
CA THR A 205 -7.23 9.87 -4.18
C THR A 205 -7.77 10.59 -2.95
N GLY A 206 -7.84 9.91 -1.81
CA GLY A 206 -8.40 10.44 -0.55
C GLY A 206 -7.44 11.32 0.23
N VAL A 207 -6.20 10.89 0.43
CA VAL A 207 -5.34 11.46 1.49
C VAL A 207 -4.05 12.06 0.96
N PHE A 208 -3.51 11.53 -0.14
CA PHE A 208 -2.21 11.94 -0.66
C PHE A 208 -2.12 13.45 -0.95
N VAL A 209 -3.09 14.01 -1.68
CA VAL A 209 -3.06 15.41 -2.08
C VAL A 209 -3.06 16.38 -0.88
N PRO A 210 -4.04 16.34 0.04
CA PRO A 210 -4.03 17.25 1.18
C PRO A 210 -2.81 17.06 2.08
N LEU A 211 -2.32 15.83 2.22
CA LEU A 211 -1.12 15.56 3.03
C LEU A 211 0.12 16.21 2.41
N VAL A 212 0.42 15.93 1.14
CA VAL A 212 1.58 16.50 0.45
C VAL A 212 1.47 18.02 0.38
N ALA A 213 0.29 18.54 0.05
CA ALA A 213 0.07 19.96 -0.04
C ALA A 213 0.23 20.69 1.31
N GLY A 214 -0.02 20.01 2.44
CA GLY A 214 0.28 20.53 3.77
C GLY A 214 1.77 20.79 4.02
N PHE A 215 2.67 20.07 3.35
CA PHE A 215 4.12 20.28 3.45
C PHE A 215 4.63 21.39 2.52
N VAL A 216 4.03 21.54 1.33
CA VAL A 216 4.58 22.39 0.27
C VAL A 216 3.82 23.70 0.06
N TRP A 217 2.53 23.77 0.44
CA TRP A 217 1.69 24.94 0.17
C TRP A 217 1.35 25.69 1.44
N ARG A 218 2.04 26.83 1.61
CA ARG A 218 1.90 27.71 2.79
C ARG A 218 0.46 28.17 3.06
N ARG A 219 -0.37 28.28 2.02
CA ARG A 219 -1.79 28.72 2.12
C ARG A 219 -2.77 27.58 2.42
N GLY A 220 -2.31 26.33 2.41
CA GLY A 220 -3.13 25.17 2.76
C GLY A 220 -3.79 25.33 4.13
N ASN A 221 -5.02 24.84 4.26
CA ASN A 221 -5.78 24.93 5.51
C ASN A 221 -6.61 23.66 5.78
N ALA A 222 -7.03 23.50 7.03
CA ALA A 222 -7.79 22.32 7.48
C ALA A 222 -9.14 22.14 6.76
N PRO A 223 -9.95 23.19 6.49
CA PRO A 223 -11.19 23.03 5.72
C PRO A 223 -10.95 22.47 4.31
N GLY A 224 -9.93 22.96 3.60
CA GLY A 224 -9.55 22.45 2.30
C GLY A 224 -9.14 20.98 2.35
N ALA A 225 -8.34 20.61 3.36
CA ALA A 225 -7.92 19.22 3.58
C ALA A 225 -9.10 18.28 3.86
N MET A 226 -10.03 18.67 4.74
CA MET A 226 -11.20 17.84 5.03
C MET A 226 -12.12 17.70 3.81
N ALA A 227 -12.35 18.79 3.07
CA ALA A 227 -13.19 18.74 1.88
C ALA A 227 -12.61 17.81 0.81
N SER A 228 -11.31 17.88 0.55
CA SER A 228 -10.67 16.97 -0.42
C SER A 228 -10.67 15.52 0.04
N MET A 229 -10.46 15.25 1.34
CA MET A 229 -10.56 13.91 1.90
C MET A 229 -11.97 13.32 1.75
N VAL A 230 -13.02 14.09 2.02
CA VAL A 230 -14.41 13.64 1.87
C VAL A 230 -14.73 13.36 0.40
N VAL A 231 -14.31 14.23 -0.52
CA VAL A 231 -14.53 14.03 -1.95
C VAL A 231 -13.75 12.82 -2.47
N GLY A 232 -12.49 12.67 -2.07
CA GLY A 232 -11.67 11.52 -2.46
C GLY A 232 -12.18 10.19 -1.90
N LEU A 233 -12.70 10.17 -0.66
CA LEU A 233 -13.37 9.01 -0.09
C LEU A 233 -14.66 8.68 -0.84
N SER A 234 -15.46 9.69 -1.18
CA SER A 234 -16.70 9.52 -1.96
C SER A 234 -16.41 8.97 -3.36
N TYR A 235 -15.34 9.46 -3.99
CA TYR A 235 -14.84 8.95 -5.27
C TYR A 235 -14.44 7.47 -5.19
N CYS A 236 -13.73 7.08 -4.13
CA CYS A 236 -13.34 5.69 -3.96
C CYS A 236 -14.55 4.79 -3.65
N LEU A 237 -15.48 5.24 -2.80
CA LEU A 237 -16.72 4.51 -2.53
C LEU A 237 -17.54 4.31 -3.81
N TYR A 238 -17.59 5.32 -4.68
CA TYR A 238 -18.20 5.21 -6.00
C TYR A 238 -17.56 4.10 -6.86
N ASN A 239 -16.23 4.05 -6.92
CA ASN A 239 -15.50 2.99 -7.62
C ASN A 239 -15.73 1.60 -7.00
N LEU A 240 -15.86 1.53 -5.67
CA LEU A 240 -16.17 0.30 -4.95
C LEU A 240 -17.57 -0.21 -5.33
N LEU A 241 -18.58 0.67 -5.41
CA LEU A 241 -19.94 0.30 -5.79
C LEU A 241 -20.00 -0.23 -7.24
N ILE A 242 -19.28 0.40 -8.18
CA ILE A 242 -19.13 -0.11 -9.55
C ILE A 242 -18.50 -1.50 -9.54
N SER A 243 -17.43 -1.68 -8.76
CA SER A 243 -16.73 -2.97 -8.66
C SER A 243 -17.59 -4.06 -8.00
N ALA A 244 -18.55 -3.67 -7.15
CA ALA A 244 -19.51 -4.57 -6.51
C ALA A 244 -20.70 -4.93 -7.40
N GLY A 245 -20.77 -4.42 -8.63
CA GLY A 245 -21.81 -4.75 -9.60
C GLY A 245 -23.10 -3.92 -9.47
N LEU A 246 -23.07 -2.82 -8.71
CA LEU A 246 -24.17 -1.85 -8.71
C LEU A 246 -24.09 -0.99 -10.00
N PRO A 247 -25.20 -0.38 -10.47
CA PRO A 247 -25.26 0.27 -11.79
C PRO A 247 -25.17 1.82 -11.78
N PRO A 248 -24.21 2.49 -11.13
CA PRO A 248 -23.96 3.89 -11.45
C PRO A 248 -23.22 4.01 -12.80
N PRO A 249 -23.37 5.14 -13.52
CA PRO A 249 -22.76 5.33 -14.84
C PRO A 249 -21.22 5.29 -14.77
N SER A 250 -20.59 4.28 -15.35
CA SER A 250 -19.13 4.21 -15.42
C SER A 250 -18.59 5.23 -16.44
N PHE A 251 -17.87 6.25 -15.97
CA PHE A 251 -17.25 7.26 -16.84
C PHE A 251 -15.81 6.91 -17.26
N TRP A 252 -15.22 5.88 -16.64
CA TRP A 252 -13.86 5.41 -16.90
C TRP A 252 -13.80 3.88 -16.77
N ALA A 253 -12.78 3.27 -17.39
CA ALA A 253 -12.50 1.86 -17.20
C ALA A 253 -11.99 1.58 -15.77
N ALA A 254 -12.45 0.48 -15.16
CA ALA A 254 -11.98 0.06 -13.85
C ALA A 254 -10.48 -0.25 -13.86
N GLN A 255 -9.78 0.12 -12.78
CA GLN A 255 -8.33 -0.09 -12.63
C GLN A 255 -7.48 0.55 -13.74
N SER A 256 -7.93 1.70 -14.25
CA SER A 256 -7.26 2.43 -15.33
C SER A 256 -6.46 3.64 -14.81
N ALA A 257 -5.53 4.11 -15.65
CA ALA A 257 -4.82 5.37 -15.46
C ALA A 257 -5.79 6.54 -15.24
N GLN A 258 -6.86 6.58 -16.04
CA GLN A 258 -7.86 7.64 -16.03
C GLN A 258 -8.57 7.72 -14.68
N GLN A 259 -8.91 6.56 -14.08
CA GLN A 259 -9.50 6.51 -12.74
C GLN A 259 -8.63 7.25 -11.72
N VAL A 260 -7.34 6.90 -11.64
CA VAL A 260 -6.43 7.49 -10.64
C VAL A 260 -6.22 8.98 -10.91
N ILE A 261 -5.96 9.35 -12.17
CA ILE A 261 -5.72 10.74 -12.56
C ILE A 261 -6.93 11.60 -12.20
N LEU A 262 -8.14 11.17 -12.54
CA LEU A 262 -9.36 11.91 -12.22
C LEU A 262 -9.56 12.04 -10.71
N GLY A 263 -9.35 10.97 -9.94
CA GLY A 263 -9.48 11.00 -8.49
C GLY A 263 -8.49 11.96 -7.82
N VAL A 264 -7.22 11.92 -8.21
CA VAL A 264 -6.17 12.83 -7.71
C VAL A 264 -6.43 14.27 -8.14
N SER A 265 -6.78 14.50 -9.40
CA SER A 265 -7.10 15.83 -9.92
C SER A 265 -8.32 16.43 -9.24
N LEU A 266 -9.36 15.63 -8.99
CA LEU A 266 -10.56 16.07 -8.27
C LEU A 266 -10.22 16.46 -6.83
N SER A 267 -9.45 15.62 -6.13
CA SER A 267 -8.98 15.89 -4.77
C SER A 267 -8.15 17.18 -4.71
N ALA A 268 -7.24 17.38 -5.68
CA ALA A 268 -6.44 18.60 -5.81
C ALA A 268 -7.29 19.84 -6.11
N ALA A 269 -8.22 19.75 -7.05
CA ALA A 269 -9.09 20.86 -7.40
C ALA A 269 -9.93 21.31 -6.20
N VAL A 270 -10.52 20.36 -5.47
CA VAL A 270 -11.31 20.65 -4.26
C VAL A 270 -10.43 21.23 -3.16
N TYR A 271 -9.26 20.64 -2.92
CA TYR A 271 -8.33 21.14 -1.92
C TYR A 271 -7.93 22.59 -2.20
N VAL A 272 -7.57 22.91 -3.45
CA VAL A 272 -7.19 24.26 -3.86
C VAL A 272 -8.38 25.22 -3.79
N ALA A 273 -9.53 24.85 -4.36
CA ALA A 273 -10.71 25.71 -4.39
C ALA A 273 -11.18 26.08 -2.98
N VAL A 274 -11.37 25.08 -2.12
CA VAL A 274 -11.81 25.30 -0.74
C VAL A 274 -10.76 26.08 0.05
N SER A 275 -9.47 25.74 -0.09
CA SER A 275 -8.40 26.47 0.62
C SER A 275 -8.31 27.94 0.20
N LEU A 276 -8.64 28.27 -1.05
CA LEU A 276 -8.69 29.66 -1.53
C LEU A 276 -9.92 30.40 -1.02
N CYS A 277 -11.06 29.72 -0.90
CA CYS A 277 -12.32 30.27 -0.41
C CYS A 277 -12.39 30.39 1.12
N THR A 278 -11.59 29.64 1.88
CA THR A 278 -11.55 29.71 3.35
C THR A 278 -10.35 30.48 3.88
N LYS A 279 -10.42 30.87 5.16
CA LYS A 279 -9.33 31.63 5.80
C LYS A 279 -8.04 30.79 5.85
N PRO A 280 -6.89 31.36 5.46
CA PRO A 280 -5.61 30.66 5.55
C PRO A 280 -5.14 30.57 7.01
N ASP A 281 -4.42 29.50 7.34
CA ASP A 281 -3.85 29.26 8.68
C ASP A 281 -2.32 29.31 8.61
N TYR A 282 -1.79 30.49 8.25
CA TYR A 282 -0.35 30.67 7.99
C TYR A 282 0.51 30.36 9.22
N GLU A 283 0.00 30.65 10.41
CA GLU A 283 0.76 30.47 11.65
C GLU A 283 1.02 28.99 11.93
N LYS A 284 0.00 28.13 11.79
CA LYS A 284 0.19 26.67 11.92
C LYS A 284 1.07 26.10 10.82
N THR A 285 0.88 26.55 9.59
CA THR A 285 1.68 26.06 8.45
C THR A 285 3.14 26.47 8.58
N ASP A 286 3.42 27.70 9.00
CA ASP A 286 4.78 28.20 9.22
C ASP A 286 5.44 27.48 10.41
N ALA A 287 4.70 27.26 11.50
CA ALA A 287 5.17 26.48 12.65
C ALA A 287 5.52 25.03 12.24
N PHE A 288 4.68 24.41 11.41
CA PHE A 288 4.90 23.07 10.90
C PHE A 288 6.13 22.97 9.98
N ILE A 289 6.24 23.88 9.00
CA ILE A 289 7.40 23.94 8.08
C ILE A 289 8.70 24.21 8.85
N ALA A 290 8.65 25.07 9.86
CA ALA A 290 9.79 25.36 10.73
C ALA A 290 10.19 24.14 11.58
N ALA A 291 9.23 23.44 12.18
CA ALA A 291 9.48 22.23 12.98
C ALA A 291 10.07 21.10 12.13
N ALA A 292 9.63 20.97 10.88
CA ALA A 292 10.12 19.96 9.96
C ALA A 292 11.50 20.30 9.33
N ASN A 293 12.08 21.48 9.62
CA ASN A 293 13.34 21.98 9.09
C ASN A 293 13.49 21.84 7.55
N LEU A 294 12.36 21.84 6.82
CA LEU A 294 12.28 21.50 5.39
C LEU A 294 13.00 22.50 4.49
N LEU A 295 13.29 23.70 5.00
CA LEU A 295 13.92 24.79 4.26
C LEU A 295 15.35 25.12 4.70
N GLY A 296 15.95 24.33 5.60
CA GLY A 296 17.36 24.47 5.99
C GLY A 296 17.77 25.84 6.55
N ARG A 297 16.82 26.67 7.01
CA ARG A 297 17.12 27.95 7.63
C ARG A 297 17.50 27.72 9.09
N GLN A 298 18.77 27.36 9.32
CA GLN A 298 19.37 27.52 10.64
C GLN A 298 19.21 28.98 11.07
N LYS A 299 18.41 29.23 12.11
CA LYS A 299 18.43 30.51 12.81
C LYS A 299 19.86 30.72 13.33
N ARG A 300 20.63 31.61 12.71
CA ARG A 300 21.87 32.13 13.33
C ARG A 300 21.49 32.69 14.70
N PRO A 301 22.21 32.34 15.79
CA PRO A 301 22.00 33.01 17.06
C PRO A 301 22.28 34.51 16.89
N PRO A 302 21.53 35.40 17.58
CA PRO A 302 21.76 36.83 17.50
C PRO A 302 23.21 37.13 17.94
N PRO A 303 23.88 38.13 17.31
CA PRO A 303 25.22 38.51 17.71
C PRO A 303 25.21 38.89 19.19
N GLN A 304 26.05 38.23 19.98
CA GLN A 304 26.37 38.68 21.32
C GLN A 304 26.99 40.07 21.15
N GLN A 305 26.26 41.09 21.59
CA GLN A 305 26.81 42.42 21.77
C GLN A 305 27.80 42.32 22.93
N GLY A 306 29.09 42.41 22.59
CA GLY A 306 30.17 42.72 23.53
C GLY A 306 30.39 44.22 23.58
#